data_AF-A0A5N0HLA7-F1
#
_entry.id   AF-A0A5N0HLA7-F1
#
_cell.length_a   1.000
_cell.length_b   1.000
_cell.length_c   1.000
_cell.angle_alpha   90.00
_cell.angle_beta   90.00
_cell.angle_gamma   90.00
#
_symmetry.space_group_name_H-M   'P 1'
#
loop_
_entity.id
_entity.type
_entity.pdbx_description
1 polymer ?
#
loop_
_entity_poly.entity_id
_entity_poly.type
_entity_poly.pdbx_seq_one_letter_code
_entity_poly.pdbx_strand_id
1 'polypeptide(L)' 'FVIGKASFDEKSLAENYGAAIDEVLRLKPSASKGRYLKKVTVSTTTGPGIPVDPSITRNFTAE' A
#
# COMPACT_ATOMS: atom_id res chain seq x y z
N PHE A 1 8.45 0.48 2.43
CA PHE A 1 8.35 1.90 2.06
C PHE A 1 7.58 2.62 3.15
N VAL A 2 8.08 3.78 3.60
CA VAL A 2 7.38 4.63 4.57
C VAL A 2 6.43 5.52 3.76
N ILE A 3 5.12 5.43 4.02
CA ILE A 3 4.08 6.15 3.26
C ILE A 3 3.64 7.47 3.93
N GLY A 4 4.20 7.79 5.10
CA GLY A 4 3.89 9.03 5.82
C GLY A 4 4.14 8.94 7.33
N LYS A 5 3.62 9.93 8.05
CA LYS A 5 3.54 9.96 9.52
C LYS A 5 2.09 9.88 9.97
N ALA A 6 1.86 9.45 11.21
CA ALA A 6 0.52 9.39 11.80
C ALA A 6 -0.18 10.75 11.91
N SER A 7 0.55 11.86 11.77
CA SER A 7 0.01 13.22 11.79
C SER A 7 -0.49 13.72 10.42
N PHE A 8 -0.43 12.90 9.37
CA PHE A 8 -0.92 13.26 8.04
C PHE A 8 -2.42 13.05 7.95
N ASP A 9 -3.06 13.79 7.04
CA ASP A 9 -4.48 13.62 6.74
C ASP A 9 -4.76 12.24 6.13
N GLU A 10 -5.94 11.71 6.42
CA GLU A 10 -6.38 10.38 5.95
C GLU A 10 -6.33 10.27 4.42
N LYS A 11 -6.74 11.34 3.71
CA LYS A 11 -6.72 11.36 2.23
C LYS A 11 -5.30 11.30 1.69
N SER A 12 -4.38 12.05 2.30
CA SER A 12 -2.98 12.06 1.88
C SER A 12 -2.28 10.71 2.14
N LEU A 13 -2.61 10.05 3.25
CA LEU A 13 -2.08 8.71 3.54
C LEU A 13 -2.60 7.66 2.56
N ALA A 14 -3.89 7.74 2.21
CA ALA A 14 -4.53 6.90 1.20
C ALA A 14 -3.90 7.06 -0.20
N GLU A 15 -3.64 8.30 -0.63
CA GLU A 15 -2.97 8.59 -1.90
C GLU A 15 -1.52 8.08 -1.92
N ASN A 16 -0.76 8.32 -0.85
CA ASN A 16 0.62 7.83 -0.72
C ASN A 16 0.69 6.29 -0.75
N TYR A 17 -0.27 5.63 -0.12
CA TYR A 17 -0.39 4.17 -0.18
C TYR A 17 -0.62 3.68 -1.62
N GLY A 18 -1.53 4.32 -2.35
CA GLY A 18 -1.80 4.02 -3.76
C GLY A 18 -0.57 4.17 -4.63
N ALA A 19 0.14 5.30 -4.50
CA ALA A 19 1.39 5.57 -5.23
C ALA A 19 2.48 4.53 -4.94
N ALA A 20 2.62 4.12 -3.68
CA ALA A 20 3.59 3.10 -3.29
C ALA A 20 3.28 1.72 -3.90
N ILE A 21 2.01 1.32 -3.95
CA ILE A 21 1.60 0.06 -4.57
C ILE A 21 1.83 0.09 -6.09
N ASP A 22 1.52 1.22 -6.74
CA ASP A 22 1.74 1.38 -8.18
C ASP A 22 3.23 1.28 -8.54
N GLU A 23 4.11 1.92 -7.76
CA GLU A 23 5.55 1.82 -7.98
C GLU A 23 6.07 0.38 -7.78
N VAL A 24 5.57 -0.32 -6.75
CA VAL A 24 5.91 -1.73 -6.54
C VAL A 24 5.46 -2.59 -7.71
N LEU A 25 4.24 -2.38 -8.23
CA LEU A 25 3.74 -3.09 -9.41
C LEU A 25 4.57 -2.79 -10.66
N ARG A 26 5.02 -1.54 -10.85
CA ARG A 26 5.90 -1.15 -11.95
C ARG A 26 7.26 -1.82 -11.88
N LEU A 27 7.77 -2.05 -10.67
CA LEU A 27 9.02 -2.79 -10.43
C LEU A 27 8.88 -4.30 -10.62
N LYS A 28 7.69 -4.83 -10.95
CA LYS A 28 7.48 -6.25 -11.22
C LYS A 28 8.41 -6.72 -12.36
N PRO A 29 9.34 -7.65 -12.11
CA PRO A 29 10.19 -8.20 -13.17
C PRO A 29 9.34 -9.00 -14.16
N SER A 30 9.63 -8.87 -15.46
CA SER A 30 8.93 -9.61 -16.54
C SER A 30 9.01 -11.14 -16.38
N ALA A 31 10.01 -11.65 -15.65
CA ALA A 31 10.17 -13.06 -15.34
C ALA A 31 9.21 -13.57 -14.23
N SER A 32 8.55 -12.67 -13.49
CA SER A 32 7.67 -13.03 -12.38
C SER A 32 6.31 -13.54 -12.87
N LYS A 33 6.13 -14.86 -12.84
CA LYS A 33 4.85 -15.53 -13.13
C LYS A 33 3.96 -15.56 -11.87
N GLY A 34 2.67 -15.27 -12.04
CA GLY A 34 1.67 -15.30 -10.96
C GLY A 34 1.48 -13.97 -10.21
N ARG A 35 0.87 -14.07 -9.01
CA ARG A 35 0.51 -12.92 -8.16
C ARG A 35 1.76 -12.33 -7.52
N TYR A 36 2.11 -11.11 -7.91
CA TYR A 36 3.35 -10.45 -7.47
C TYR A 36 3.26 -9.98 -6.01
N LEU A 37 2.11 -9.43 -5.62
CA LEU A 37 1.79 -9.07 -4.24
C LEU A 37 1.06 -10.24 -3.57
N LYS A 38 1.66 -10.85 -2.54
CA LYS A 38 1.08 -11.98 -1.79
C LYS A 38 0.29 -11.53 -0.56
N LYS A 39 0.85 -10.60 0.21
CA LYS A 39 0.26 -10.04 1.42
C LYS A 39 0.75 -8.60 1.59
N VAL A 40 -0.15 -7.71 2.01
CA VAL A 40 0.21 -6.35 2.41
C VAL A 40 -0.25 -6.15 3.85
N THR A 41 0.56 -5.46 4.64
CA THR A 41 0.28 -5.21 6.06
C THR A 41 0.78 -3.81 6.36
N VAL A 42 -0.08 -3.02 6.99
CA VAL A 42 0.22 -1.64 7.39
C VAL A 42 0.45 -1.62 8.88
N SER A 43 1.55 -1.01 9.32
CA SER A 43 1.86 -0.87 10.75
C SER A 43 2.46 0.51 11.02
N THR A 44 2.29 0.99 12.24
CA THR A 44 3.05 2.13 12.75
C THR A 44 4.40 1.64 13.31
N THR A 45 5.33 2.56 13.61
CA THR A 45 6.68 2.23 14.10
C THR A 45 6.69 1.37 15.37
N THR A 46 5.68 1.55 16.23
CA THR A 46 5.57 0.89 17.55
C THR A 46 4.21 0.22 17.77
N GLY A 47 3.42 0.01 16.71
CA GLY A 47 2.09 -0.55 16.79
C GLY A 47 1.95 -1.92 16.12
N PRO A 48 0.85 -2.64 16.40
CA PRO A 48 0.53 -3.89 15.72
C PRO A 48 0.28 -3.65 14.22
N GLY A 49 0.58 -4.65 13.40
CA GLY A 49 0.33 -4.61 11.96
C GLY A 49 -1.08 -5.07 11.61
N ILE A 50 -1.77 -4.29 10.79
CA ILE A 50 -3.12 -4.59 10.28
C ILE A 50 -2.96 -5.13 8.86
N PRO A 51 -3.39 -6.37 8.57
CA PRO A 51 -3.38 -6.90 7.22
C PRO A 51 -4.41 -6.15 6.37
N VAL A 52 -4.01 -5.78 5.15
CA VAL A 52 -4.88 -5.09 4.19
C VAL A 52 -4.94 -5.89 2.90
N ASP A 53 -6.07 -5.78 2.18
CA ASP A 53 -6.25 -6.50 0.92
C ASP A 53 -5.43 -5.82 -0.20
N PRO A 54 -4.45 -6.53 -0.80
CA PRO A 54 -3.65 -5.99 -1.89
C PRO A 54 -4.41 -5.86 -3.23
N SER A 55 -5.63 -6.39 -3.31
CA SER A 55 -6.46 -6.40 -4.52
C SER A 55 -7.20 -5.08 -4.74
N ILE A 56 -7.36 -4.29 -3.67
CA ILE A 56 -7.98 -2.97 -3.73
C ILE A 56 -6.89 -1.98 -4.14
N THR A 57 -6.79 -1.72 -5.45
CA THR A 57 -5.79 -0.81 -6.03
C THR A 57 -6.38 0.58 -6.36
N ARG A 58 -7.70 0.78 -6.16
CA ARG A 58 -8.43 2.02 -6.50
C ARG A 58 -9.55 2.26 -5.48
N ASN A 59 -9.89 3.54 -5.25
CA ASN A 59 -10.83 4.05 -4.23
C ASN A 59 -10.35 3.88 -2.77
N PHE A 60 -9.25 4.55 -2.43
CA PHE A 60 -8.74 4.60 -1.05
C PHE A 60 -9.48 5.63 -0.16
N THR A 61 -10.35 6.45 -0.75
CA THR A 61 -11.22 7.40 -0.08
C THR A 61 -12.65 7.05 -0.49
N ALA A 62 -13.51 6.74 0.48
CA ALA A 62 -14.95 6.66 0.24
C ALA A 62 -15.49 8.08 0.12
N GLU A 63 -15.61 8.55 -1.12
CA GLU A 63 -16.67 9.47 -1.57
C GLU A 63 -17.32 8.85 -2.80
#